data_AF-A0A3P7LHA8-F1
#
_entry.id   AF-A0A3P7LHA8-F1
#
_cell.length_a   1.000
_cell.length_b   1.000
_cell.length_c   1.000
_cell.angle_alpha   90.00
_cell.angle_beta   90.00
_cell.angle_gamma   90.00
#
_symmetry.space_group_name_H-M   'P 1'
#
loop_
_entity.id
_entity.type
_entity.pdbx_description
1 polymer ?
#
loop_
_entity_poly.entity_id
_entity_poly.type
_entity_poly.pdbx_seq_one_letter_code
_entity_poly.pdbx_strand_id
1 'polypeptide(L)'
;MPQQIVYILCFTVILLYLELLFFAINSKRLGPKVTMIGHMTTEALKFSPFFIIFVIAFGVAQYSTLFPYKNGFSLEVLEETLSVPFYQIFGENSLEVVTERNETCPERLVGKKCPRTNPFTTLLVAVYVMFMAVLIMNLLIADFSYIFDTVTEHADGIWKRKRFYVTKSFHHQFILPWPLGVPFEFINYIRNKIDQQKPKKYQKELPEKVVHLLEMRYMLEDHCREAILLKRKAEEQTTLSALLTQMNSELNHLDSFKESERFVRQQPIRYVPETFEDQFPGKIDFRT
;
A
#
# COMPACT_ATOMS: atom_id res chain seq x y z
N MET A 1 -13.98 -28.51 -27.92
CA MET A 1 -14.04 -27.20 -28.61
C MET A 1 -14.94 -26.16 -27.92
N PRO A 2 -16.19 -26.44 -27.49
CA PRO A 2 -17.02 -25.40 -26.85
C PRO A 2 -16.48 -24.93 -25.48
N GLN A 3 -15.93 -25.85 -24.67
CA GLN A 3 -15.39 -25.49 -23.34
C GLN A 3 -14.20 -24.52 -23.39
N GLN A 4 -13.27 -24.69 -24.35
CA GLN A 4 -12.13 -23.78 -24.50
C GLN A 4 -12.57 -22.36 -24.89
N ILE A 5 -13.58 -22.23 -25.75
CA ILE A 5 -14.15 -20.94 -26.12
C ILE A 5 -14.79 -20.26 -24.90
N VAL A 6 -15.49 -21.02 -24.06
CA VAL A 6 -16.09 -20.50 -22.82
C VAL A 6 -15.01 -19.95 -21.88
N TYR A 7 -13.90 -20.66 -21.67
CA TYR A 7 -12.80 -20.15 -20.82
C TYR A 7 -12.20 -18.86 -21.36
N ILE A 8 -12.00 -18.76 -22.67
CA ILE A 8 -11.50 -17.54 -23.30
C ILE A 8 -12.48 -16.39 -23.10
N LEU A 9 -13.78 -16.62 -23.31
CA LEU A 9 -14.81 -15.60 -23.09
C LEU A 9 -14.84 -15.13 -21.63
N CYS A 10 -14.85 -16.05 -20.67
CA CYS A 10 -14.80 -15.71 -19.24
C CYS A 10 -13.55 -14.89 -18.90
N PHE A 11 -12.39 -15.29 -19.41
CA PHE A 11 -11.15 -14.56 -19.20
C PHE A 11 -11.20 -13.16 -19.81
N THR A 12 -11.73 -13.00 -21.03
CA THR A 12 -11.90 -11.68 -21.65
C THR A 12 -12.85 -10.78 -20.87
N VAL A 13 -13.91 -11.34 -20.27
CA VAL A 13 -14.83 -10.58 -19.40
C VAL A 13 -14.12 -10.11 -18.13
N ILE A 14 -13.29 -10.95 -17.51
CA ILE A 14 -12.47 -10.55 -16.35
C ILE A 14 -11.52 -9.41 -16.72
N LEU A 15 -10.81 -9.52 -17.85
CA LEU A 15 -9.92 -8.46 -18.34
C LEU A 15 -10.67 -7.15 -18.61
N LEU A 16 -11.87 -7.22 -19.18
CA LEU A 16 -12.73 -6.05 -19.41
C LEU A 16 -13.08 -5.35 -18.08
N TYR A 17 -13.36 -6.10 -17.01
CA TYR A 17 -13.60 -5.52 -15.69
C TYR A 17 -12.33 -4.88 -15.09
N LEU A 18 -11.15 -5.47 -15.31
CA LEU A 18 -9.88 -4.85 -14.89
C LEU A 18 -9.62 -3.54 -15.66
N GLU A 19 -9.93 -3.48 -16.96
CA GLU A 19 -9.86 -2.25 -17.74
C GLU A 19 -10.88 -1.19 -17.26
N LEU A 20 -12.06 -1.61 -16.83
CA LEU A 20 -13.04 -0.70 -16.22
C LEU A 20 -12.50 -0.04 -14.94
N LEU A 21 -11.74 -0.78 -14.13
CA LEU A 21 -11.03 -0.21 -12.97
C LEU A 21 -10.00 0.84 -13.39
N PHE A 22 -9.30 0.60 -14.51
CA PHE A 22 -8.39 1.60 -15.08
C PHE A 22 -9.13 2.87 -15.52
N PHE A 23 -10.30 2.73 -16.14
CA PHE A 23 -11.14 3.89 -16.46
C PHE A 23 -11.60 4.64 -15.20
N ALA A 24 -11.93 3.92 -14.13
CA ALA A 24 -12.33 4.50 -12.85
C ALA A 24 -11.25 5.38 -12.21
N ILE A 25 -9.96 5.23 -12.60
CA ILE A 25 -8.87 6.12 -12.17
C ILE A 25 -9.12 7.57 -12.58
N ASN A 26 -9.83 7.83 -13.68
CA ASN A 26 -10.14 9.19 -14.14
C ASN A 26 -11.22 9.89 -13.29
N SER A 27 -11.99 9.14 -12.50
CA SER A 27 -13.02 9.69 -11.63
C SER A 27 -12.40 10.45 -10.46
N LYS A 28 -12.93 11.64 -10.15
CA LYS A 28 -12.49 12.44 -8.99
C LYS A 28 -12.73 11.73 -7.64
N ARG A 29 -13.75 10.87 -7.55
CA ARG A 29 -14.12 10.19 -6.29
C ARG A 29 -13.47 8.81 -6.15
N LEU A 30 -13.38 8.05 -7.24
CA LEU A 30 -12.84 6.69 -7.22
C LEU A 30 -11.33 6.64 -7.50
N GLY A 31 -10.79 7.64 -8.22
CA GLY A 31 -9.43 7.61 -8.70
C GLY A 31 -8.35 7.53 -7.62
N PRO A 32 -8.40 8.36 -6.55
CA PRO A 32 -7.47 8.24 -5.43
C PRO A 32 -7.53 6.86 -4.75
N LYS A 33 -8.74 6.33 -4.53
CA LYS A 33 -8.95 5.02 -3.89
C LYS A 33 -8.39 3.86 -4.72
N VAL A 34 -8.66 3.84 -6.03
CA VAL A 34 -8.13 2.80 -6.94
C VAL A 34 -6.60 2.91 -7.05
N THR A 35 -6.07 4.13 -7.09
CA THR A 35 -4.62 4.37 -7.13
C THR A 35 -3.94 3.85 -5.86
N MET A 36 -4.58 4.06 -4.71
CA MET A 36 -4.14 3.58 -3.42
C MET A 36 -4.14 2.05 -3.34
N ILE A 37 -5.27 1.40 -3.69
CA ILE A 37 -5.37 -0.07 -3.73
C ILE A 37 -4.27 -0.67 -4.62
N GLY A 38 -4.06 -0.11 -5.83
CA GLY A 38 -3.02 -0.60 -6.73
C GLY A 38 -1.60 -0.51 -6.15
N HIS A 39 -1.30 0.57 -5.41
CA HIS A 39 -0.03 0.71 -4.72
C HIS A 39 0.13 -0.29 -3.59
N MET A 40 -0.91 -0.44 -2.74
CA MET A 40 -0.93 -1.42 -1.66
C MET A 40 -0.72 -2.85 -2.18
N THR A 41 -1.37 -3.21 -3.29
CA THR A 41 -1.18 -4.53 -3.92
C THR A 41 0.25 -4.73 -4.44
N THR A 42 0.89 -3.69 -4.98
CA THR A 42 2.29 -3.82 -5.44
C THR A 42 3.25 -4.04 -4.27
N GLU A 43 3.02 -3.37 -3.14
CA GLU A 43 3.79 -3.62 -1.93
C GLU A 43 3.50 -5.03 -1.36
N ALA A 44 2.25 -5.47 -1.36
CA ALA A 44 1.85 -6.84 -1.00
C ALA A 44 2.62 -7.90 -1.79
N LEU A 45 2.75 -7.69 -3.10
CA LEU A 45 3.42 -8.61 -4.00
C LEU A 45 4.92 -8.74 -3.70
N LYS A 46 5.56 -7.74 -3.09
CA LYS A 46 6.95 -7.84 -2.63
C LYS A 46 7.11 -8.77 -1.43
N PHE A 47 6.09 -8.84 -0.57
CA PHE A 47 6.04 -9.74 0.59
C PHE A 47 5.62 -11.17 0.21
N SER A 48 4.82 -11.34 -0.84
CA SER A 48 4.30 -12.62 -1.33
C SER A 48 5.30 -13.78 -1.46
N PRO A 49 6.58 -13.58 -1.88
CA PRO A 49 7.54 -14.68 -1.95
C PRO A 49 7.76 -15.40 -0.62
N PHE A 50 7.75 -14.68 0.51
CA PHE A 50 7.85 -15.31 1.83
C PHE A 50 6.67 -16.23 2.08
N PHE A 51 5.45 -15.76 1.82
CA PHE A 51 4.23 -16.55 1.93
C PHE A 51 4.27 -17.81 1.06
N ILE A 52 4.67 -17.67 -0.21
CA ILE A 52 4.74 -18.80 -1.17
C ILE A 52 5.72 -19.88 -0.70
N ILE A 53 6.90 -19.48 -0.18
CA ILE A 53 7.91 -20.43 0.32
C ILE A 53 7.33 -21.28 1.46
N PHE A 54 6.62 -20.68 2.41
CA PHE A 54 6.02 -21.40 3.54
C PHE A 54 4.90 -22.35 3.07
N VAL A 55 4.05 -21.93 2.15
CA VAL A 55 2.98 -22.76 1.59
C VAL A 55 3.56 -23.98 0.86
N ILE A 56 4.58 -23.79 0.03
CA ILE A 56 5.24 -24.90 -0.70
C ILE A 56 5.89 -25.87 0.29
N ALA A 57 6.66 -25.36 1.25
CA ALA A 57 7.39 -26.19 2.22
C ALA A 57 6.43 -27.06 3.05
N PHE A 58 5.37 -26.46 3.56
CA PHE A 58 4.35 -27.18 4.33
C PHE A 58 3.53 -28.13 3.44
N GLY A 59 3.11 -27.69 2.25
CA GLY A 59 2.37 -28.51 1.30
C GLY A 59 3.10 -29.79 0.94
N VAL A 60 4.39 -29.71 0.63
CA VAL A 60 5.21 -30.89 0.31
C VAL A 60 5.32 -31.82 1.52
N ALA A 61 5.51 -31.29 2.73
CA ALA A 61 5.60 -32.09 3.95
C ALA A 61 4.28 -32.81 4.28
N GLN A 62 3.17 -32.09 4.18
CA GLN A 62 1.82 -32.63 4.40
C GLN A 62 1.50 -33.71 3.35
N TYR A 63 1.74 -33.43 2.08
CA TYR A 63 1.46 -34.34 0.98
C TYR A 63 2.26 -35.65 1.09
N SER A 64 3.57 -35.53 1.39
CA SER A 64 4.45 -36.69 1.57
C SER A 64 4.02 -37.59 2.73
N THR A 65 3.44 -37.00 3.78
CA THR A 65 2.98 -37.76 4.95
C THR A 65 1.63 -38.43 4.70
N LEU A 66 0.73 -37.79 3.93
CA LEU A 66 -0.59 -38.32 3.61
C LEU A 66 -0.54 -39.41 2.53
N PHE A 67 0.34 -39.28 1.52
CA PHE A 67 0.43 -40.18 0.37
C PHE A 67 1.83 -40.80 0.17
N PRO A 68 2.33 -41.60 1.13
CA PRO A 68 3.69 -42.14 1.09
C PRO A 68 3.95 -43.14 -0.06
N TYR A 69 2.90 -43.65 -0.70
CA TYR A 69 3.01 -44.67 -1.75
C TYR A 69 2.66 -44.13 -3.16
N LYS A 70 2.37 -42.83 -3.30
CA LYS A 70 2.12 -42.17 -4.59
C LYS A 70 3.46 -41.72 -5.18
N ASN A 71 3.84 -42.32 -6.31
CA ASN A 71 5.12 -42.05 -6.97
C ASN A 71 4.90 -41.29 -8.28
N GLY A 72 5.81 -40.35 -8.58
CA GLY A 72 5.82 -39.58 -9.82
C GLY A 72 5.38 -38.13 -9.63
N PHE A 73 5.90 -37.26 -10.49
CA PHE A 73 5.53 -35.85 -10.55
C PHE A 73 4.48 -35.65 -11.64
N SER A 74 3.26 -35.28 -11.27
CA SER A 74 2.19 -34.88 -12.19
C SER A 74 1.67 -33.49 -11.82
N LEU A 75 1.06 -32.79 -12.78
CA LEU A 75 0.45 -31.48 -12.54
C LEU A 75 -0.69 -31.56 -11.50
N GLU A 76 -1.42 -32.67 -11.48
CA GLU A 76 -2.45 -32.96 -10.48
C GLU A 76 -1.86 -33.07 -9.06
N VAL A 77 -0.72 -33.74 -8.91
CA VAL A 77 0.00 -33.82 -7.63
C VAL A 77 0.43 -32.43 -7.17
N LEU A 78 0.95 -31.60 -8.08
CA LEU A 78 1.36 -30.24 -7.76
C LEU A 78 0.17 -29.38 -7.33
N GLU A 79 -0.97 -29.50 -8.03
CA GLU A 79 -2.21 -28.79 -7.69
C GLU A 79 -2.71 -29.21 -6.30
N GLU A 80 -2.80 -30.50 -6.00
CA GLU A 80 -3.18 -31.00 -4.67
C GLU A 80 -2.20 -30.53 -3.57
N THR A 81 -0.90 -30.53 -3.85
CA THR A 81 0.15 -30.14 -2.91
C THR A 81 0.08 -28.67 -2.53
N LEU A 82 -0.37 -27.79 -3.43
CA LEU A 82 -0.41 -26.34 -3.21
C LEU A 82 -1.80 -25.81 -2.83
N SER A 83 -2.86 -26.37 -3.40
CA SER A 83 -4.24 -25.92 -3.17
C SER A 83 -4.70 -26.19 -1.75
N VAL A 84 -4.48 -27.40 -1.23
CA VAL A 84 -4.87 -27.79 0.14
C VAL A 84 -4.28 -26.84 1.19
N PRO A 85 -2.95 -26.66 1.30
CA PRO A 85 -2.38 -25.78 2.31
C PRO A 85 -2.76 -24.30 2.11
N PHE A 86 -3.07 -23.88 0.88
CA PHE A 86 -3.56 -22.53 0.61
C PHE A 86 -4.96 -22.30 1.20
N TYR A 87 -5.91 -23.21 0.97
CA TYR A 87 -7.26 -23.10 1.52
C TYR A 87 -7.31 -23.27 3.05
N GLN A 88 -6.37 -24.03 3.62
CA GLN A 88 -6.23 -24.17 5.08
C GLN A 88 -5.98 -22.83 5.79
N ILE A 89 -5.35 -21.86 5.12
CA ILE A 89 -5.12 -20.52 5.67
C ILE A 89 -6.43 -19.74 5.84
N PHE A 90 -7.39 -19.98 4.94
CA PHE A 90 -8.70 -19.32 4.95
C PHE A 90 -9.72 -20.03 5.85
N GLY A 91 -9.30 -21.07 6.58
CA GLY A 91 -10.13 -21.78 7.56
C GLY A 91 -10.71 -23.11 7.07
N GLU A 92 -10.45 -23.51 5.82
CA GLU A 92 -10.84 -24.83 5.31
C GLU A 92 -9.79 -25.88 5.69
N ASN A 93 -9.80 -26.26 6.97
CA ASN A 93 -8.78 -27.13 7.54
C ASN A 93 -9.01 -28.63 7.26
N SER A 94 -10.20 -29.00 6.76
CA SER A 94 -10.61 -30.38 6.42
C SER A 94 -10.03 -31.42 7.38
N LEU A 95 -10.13 -31.11 8.69
CA LEU A 95 -9.50 -31.89 9.76
C LEU A 95 -9.96 -33.34 9.71
N GLU A 96 -11.23 -33.58 9.35
CA GLU A 96 -11.82 -34.91 9.13
C GLU A 96 -10.97 -35.79 8.19
N VAL A 97 -10.41 -35.21 7.12
CA VAL A 97 -9.59 -35.91 6.14
C VAL A 97 -8.21 -36.29 6.69
N VAL A 98 -7.73 -35.56 7.70
CA VAL A 98 -6.40 -35.72 8.31
C VAL A 98 -6.46 -36.57 9.59
N THR A 99 -7.52 -36.43 10.39
CA THR A 99 -7.69 -37.07 11.70
C THR A 99 -8.52 -38.34 11.64
N GLU A 100 -9.55 -38.40 10.79
CA GLU A 100 -10.43 -39.55 10.72
C GLU A 100 -10.03 -40.50 9.61
N ARG A 101 -10.10 -41.80 9.93
CA ARG A 101 -9.79 -42.85 8.96
C ARG A 101 -10.98 -42.94 8.03
N ASN A 102 -10.75 -42.68 6.75
CA ASN A 102 -11.81 -42.70 5.74
C ASN A 102 -12.36 -44.14 5.61
N GLU A 103 -13.48 -44.44 6.29
CA GLU A 103 -14.02 -45.81 6.43
C GLU A 103 -14.47 -46.42 5.10
N THR A 104 -14.77 -45.57 4.12
CA THR A 104 -15.18 -45.93 2.77
C THR A 104 -14.01 -46.25 1.83
N CYS A 105 -12.76 -46.04 2.26
CA CYS A 105 -11.60 -46.31 1.42
C CYS A 105 -11.10 -47.76 1.52
N PRO A 106 -10.94 -48.49 0.40
CA PRO A 106 -10.30 -49.81 0.40
C PRO A 106 -8.87 -49.75 0.95
N GLU A 107 -8.49 -50.67 1.84
CA GLU A 107 -7.17 -50.69 2.49
C GLU A 107 -5.99 -50.63 1.49
N ARG A 108 -6.15 -51.22 0.29
CA ARG A 108 -5.14 -51.23 -0.77
C ARG A 108 -4.87 -49.85 -1.40
N LEU A 109 -5.77 -48.89 -1.20
CA LEU A 109 -5.72 -47.53 -1.76
C LEU A 109 -5.27 -46.48 -0.73
N VAL A 110 -5.16 -46.84 0.54
CA VAL A 110 -4.67 -45.97 1.62
C VAL A 110 -3.19 -45.62 1.37
N GLY A 111 -2.88 -44.32 1.39
CA GLY A 111 -1.56 -43.77 1.08
C GLY A 111 -1.21 -43.72 -0.41
N LYS A 112 -2.12 -44.14 -1.30
CA LYS A 112 -2.00 -44.00 -2.77
C LYS A 112 -3.04 -43.04 -3.35
N LYS A 113 -4.33 -43.29 -3.07
CA LYS A 113 -5.46 -42.45 -3.50
C LYS A 113 -6.23 -41.87 -2.32
N CYS A 114 -6.19 -42.54 -1.18
CA CYS A 114 -6.79 -42.04 0.05
C CYS A 114 -5.72 -41.57 1.03
N PRO A 115 -5.98 -40.51 1.80
CA PRO A 115 -5.06 -40.02 2.81
C PRO A 115 -4.83 -41.08 3.89
N ARG A 116 -3.58 -41.23 4.33
CA ARG A 116 -3.24 -42.02 5.51
C ARG A 116 -3.27 -41.12 6.74
N THR A 117 -4.07 -41.49 7.74
CA THR A 117 -4.09 -40.79 9.03
C THR A 117 -2.74 -40.94 9.74
N ASN A 118 -2.17 -39.82 10.19
CA ASN A 118 -0.92 -39.78 10.94
C ASN A 118 -0.98 -38.62 11.94
N PRO A 119 -0.79 -38.87 13.26
CA PRO A 119 -0.82 -37.81 14.26
C PRO A 119 0.21 -36.70 14.02
N PHE A 120 1.33 -37.02 13.35
CA PHE A 120 2.32 -36.02 12.95
C PHE A 120 1.74 -35.02 11.96
N THR A 121 0.93 -35.46 11.00
CA THR A 121 0.27 -34.56 10.03
C THR A 121 -0.71 -33.61 10.73
N THR A 122 -1.45 -34.11 11.72
CA THR A 122 -2.37 -33.28 12.52
C THR A 122 -1.61 -32.19 13.28
N LEU A 123 -0.49 -32.54 13.92
CA LEU A 123 0.37 -31.57 14.59
C LEU A 123 0.96 -30.55 13.60
N LEU A 124 1.44 -31.02 12.44
CA LEU A 124 1.99 -30.19 11.38
C LEU A 124 0.97 -29.14 10.91
N VAL A 125 -0.29 -29.56 10.65
CA VAL A 125 -1.40 -28.66 10.27
C VAL A 125 -1.66 -27.62 11.36
N ALA A 126 -1.71 -28.02 12.63
CA ALA A 126 -1.98 -27.10 13.74
C ALA A 126 -0.88 -26.02 13.86
N VAL A 127 0.39 -26.42 13.78
CA VAL A 127 1.52 -25.49 13.83
C VAL A 127 1.53 -24.57 12.61
N TYR A 128 1.25 -25.10 11.42
CA TYR A 128 1.16 -24.30 10.20
C TYR A 128 0.06 -23.25 10.26
N VAL A 129 -1.17 -23.64 10.62
CA VAL A 129 -2.29 -22.69 10.73
C VAL A 129 -2.00 -21.62 11.79
N MET A 130 -1.40 -21.99 12.92
CA MET A 130 -0.96 -21.03 13.93
C MET A 130 0.06 -20.05 13.36
N PHE A 131 1.11 -20.53 12.69
CA PHE A 131 2.15 -19.68 12.11
C PHE A 131 1.58 -18.76 11.03
N MET A 132 0.76 -19.29 10.13
CA MET A 132 0.13 -18.52 9.05
C MET A 132 -0.82 -17.46 9.61
N ALA A 133 -1.70 -17.82 10.55
CA ALA A 133 -2.68 -16.90 11.10
C ALA A 133 -2.05 -15.86 12.05
N VAL A 134 -1.20 -16.29 12.98
CA VAL A 134 -0.65 -15.43 14.05
C VAL A 134 0.49 -14.57 13.56
N LEU A 135 1.36 -15.09 12.70
CA LEU A 135 2.55 -14.37 12.25
C LEU A 135 2.33 -13.78 10.86
N ILE A 136 2.12 -14.61 9.84
CA ILE A 136 2.16 -14.12 8.45
C ILE A 136 0.96 -13.22 8.12
N MET A 137 -0.27 -13.64 8.41
CA MET A 137 -1.47 -12.87 8.09
C MET A 137 -1.56 -11.60 8.92
N ASN A 138 -1.21 -11.66 10.22
CA ASN A 138 -1.19 -10.47 11.06
C ASN A 138 -0.12 -9.46 10.65
N LEU A 139 1.07 -9.94 10.25
CA LEU A 139 2.11 -9.06 9.71
C LEU A 139 1.65 -8.43 8.39
N LEU A 140 1.02 -9.21 7.50
CA LEU A 140 0.50 -8.70 6.24
C LEU A 140 -0.58 -7.62 6.45
N ILE A 141 -1.47 -7.82 7.43
CA ILE A 141 -2.48 -6.83 7.80
C ILE A 141 -1.82 -5.56 8.36
N ALA A 142 -0.80 -5.72 9.21
CA ALA A 142 -0.07 -4.60 9.79
C ALA A 142 0.66 -3.79 8.70
N ASP A 143 1.34 -4.45 7.76
CA ASP A 143 1.99 -3.82 6.62
C ASP A 143 0.98 -3.08 5.75
N PHE A 144 -0.18 -3.69 5.47
CA PHE A 144 -1.25 -3.01 4.74
C PHE A 144 -1.76 -1.78 5.48
N SER A 145 -1.91 -1.83 6.80
CA SER A 145 -2.31 -0.64 7.56
C SER A 145 -1.24 0.46 7.47
N TYR A 146 0.02 0.12 7.67
CA TYR A 146 1.13 1.07 7.58
C TYR A 146 1.26 1.71 6.19
N ILE A 147 1.16 0.90 5.14
CA ILE A 147 1.18 1.37 3.76
C ILE A 147 -0.08 2.18 3.47
N PHE A 148 -1.25 1.79 3.99
CA PHE A 148 -2.48 2.55 3.83
C PHE A 148 -2.30 3.97 4.36
N ASP A 149 -1.76 4.12 5.56
CA ASP A 149 -1.56 5.44 6.17
C ASP A 149 -0.54 6.27 5.38
N THR A 150 0.61 5.68 5.03
CA THR A 150 1.68 6.33 4.26
C THR A 150 1.24 6.75 2.86
N VAL A 151 0.50 5.87 2.18
CA VAL A 151 0.04 6.09 0.79
C VAL A 151 -1.12 7.06 0.77
N THR A 152 -2.03 7.07 1.75
CA THR A 152 -3.15 8.04 1.80
C THR A 152 -2.63 9.47 1.77
N GLU A 153 -1.56 9.74 2.51
CA GLU A 153 -0.95 11.08 2.58
C GLU A 153 -0.45 11.57 1.21
N HIS A 154 0.02 10.67 0.35
CA HIS A 154 0.64 10.99 -0.95
C HIS A 154 -0.22 10.60 -2.17
N ALA A 155 -1.31 9.86 -1.97
CA ALA A 155 -2.13 9.26 -3.02
C ALA A 155 -2.73 10.31 -3.96
N ASP A 156 -3.15 11.45 -3.42
CA ASP A 156 -3.75 12.54 -4.18
C ASP A 156 -2.77 13.14 -5.21
N GLY A 157 -1.50 13.30 -4.84
CA GLY A 157 -0.47 13.79 -5.75
C GLY A 157 -0.16 12.79 -6.85
N ILE A 158 -0.04 11.51 -6.49
CA ILE A 158 0.20 10.41 -7.44
C ILE A 158 -0.97 10.27 -8.41
N TRP A 159 -2.20 10.33 -7.91
CA TRP A 159 -3.42 10.29 -8.71
C TRP A 159 -3.50 11.47 -9.68
N LYS A 160 -3.28 12.71 -9.21
CA LYS A 160 -3.27 13.92 -10.06
C LYS A 160 -2.24 13.79 -11.19
N ARG A 161 -1.04 13.28 -10.89
CA ARG A 161 0.00 13.01 -11.90
C ARG A 161 -0.43 11.95 -12.91
N LYS A 162 -0.93 10.79 -12.45
CA LYS A 162 -1.43 9.72 -13.34
C LYS A 162 -2.56 10.23 -14.24
N ARG A 163 -3.52 10.96 -13.67
CA ARG A 163 -4.63 11.57 -14.40
C ARG A 163 -4.15 12.56 -15.45
N PHE A 164 -3.12 13.36 -15.17
CA PHE A 164 -2.54 14.27 -16.16
C PHE A 164 -2.00 13.52 -17.38
N TYR A 165 -1.20 12.46 -17.17
CA TYR A 165 -0.68 11.67 -18.29
C TYR A 165 -1.79 10.99 -19.09
N VAL A 166 -2.79 10.42 -18.42
CA VAL A 166 -3.94 9.81 -19.09
C VAL A 166 -4.70 10.84 -19.93
N THR A 167 -5.00 12.00 -19.36
CA THR A 167 -5.69 13.09 -20.07
C THR A 167 -4.87 13.61 -21.26
N LYS A 168 -3.55 13.74 -21.09
CA LYS A 168 -2.62 14.13 -22.17
C LYS A 168 -2.64 13.11 -23.32
N SER A 169 -2.68 11.82 -23.01
CA SER A 169 -2.77 10.77 -24.03
C SER A 169 -4.08 10.84 -24.81
N PHE A 170 -5.21 11.14 -24.15
CA PHE A 170 -6.50 11.32 -24.82
C PHE A 170 -6.58 12.57 -25.69
N HIS A 171 -5.78 13.62 -25.42
CA HIS A 171 -5.80 14.86 -26.20
C HIS A 171 -5.39 14.65 -27.68
N HIS A 172 -4.56 13.65 -27.98
CA HIS A 172 -4.15 13.32 -29.34
C HIS A 172 -4.99 12.20 -29.97
N GLN A 173 -5.95 11.63 -29.23
CA GLN A 173 -6.80 10.55 -29.71
C GLN A 173 -8.09 11.11 -30.30
N PHE A 174 -8.66 10.37 -31.25
CA PHE A 174 -9.90 10.75 -31.93
C PHE A 174 -11.05 10.96 -30.93
N ILE A 175 -11.87 11.98 -31.20
CA ILE A 175 -12.95 12.46 -30.32
C ILE A 175 -14.09 11.43 -30.19
N LEU A 176 -14.17 10.45 -31.10
CA LEU A 176 -15.26 9.48 -31.15
C LEU A 176 -14.90 8.19 -30.39
N PRO A 177 -15.85 7.63 -29.62
CA PRO A 177 -15.65 6.35 -28.95
C PRO A 177 -15.38 5.24 -29.98
N TRP A 178 -14.62 4.21 -29.59
CA TRP A 178 -14.17 3.11 -30.45
C TRP A 178 -15.23 2.56 -31.46
N PRO A 179 -16.50 2.31 -31.09
CA PRO A 179 -17.52 1.85 -32.05
C PRO A 179 -17.83 2.84 -33.18
N LEU A 180 -17.63 4.14 -32.96
CA LEU A 180 -17.89 5.20 -33.95
C LEU A 180 -16.60 5.75 -34.57
N GLY A 181 -15.43 5.44 -34.00
CA GLY A 181 -14.12 5.88 -34.50
C GLY A 181 -13.77 5.28 -35.86
N VAL A 182 -13.97 3.97 -36.02
CA VAL A 182 -13.65 3.24 -37.28
C VAL A 182 -14.44 3.79 -38.49
N PRO A 183 -15.77 3.95 -38.44
CA PRO A 183 -16.50 4.50 -39.58
C PRO A 183 -16.13 5.97 -39.84
N PHE A 184 -15.82 6.76 -38.81
CA PHE A 184 -15.40 8.16 -38.97
C PHE A 184 -14.03 8.29 -39.65
N GLU A 185 -13.05 7.46 -39.24
CA GLU A 185 -11.74 7.39 -39.88
C GLU A 185 -11.85 6.91 -41.33
N PHE A 186 -12.74 5.96 -41.60
CA PHE A 186 -13.02 5.54 -42.97
C PHE A 186 -13.60 6.69 -43.81
N ILE A 187 -14.57 7.46 -43.28
CA ILE A 187 -15.13 8.64 -43.96
C ILE A 187 -14.06 9.71 -44.18
N ASN A 188 -13.21 9.98 -43.19
CA ASN A 188 -12.11 10.95 -43.32
C ASN A 188 -11.04 10.49 -44.30
N TYR A 189 -10.73 9.20 -44.35
CA TYR A 189 -9.83 8.62 -45.34
C TYR A 189 -10.36 8.80 -46.76
N ILE A 190 -11.65 8.56 -46.98
CA ILE A 190 -12.31 8.81 -48.27
C ILE A 190 -12.33 10.32 -48.60
N ARG A 191 -12.66 11.19 -47.64
CA ARG A 191 -12.62 12.65 -47.82
C ARG A 191 -11.22 13.15 -48.14
N ASN A 192 -10.18 12.69 -47.44
CA ASN A 192 -8.80 13.07 -47.70
C ASN A 192 -8.31 12.59 -49.07
N LYS A 193 -8.75 11.42 -49.55
CA LYS A 193 -8.47 11.00 -50.94
C LYS A 193 -9.14 11.93 -51.96
N ILE A 194 -10.32 12.46 -51.66
CA ILE A 194 -11.03 13.42 -52.52
C ILE A 194 -10.37 14.81 -52.44
N ASP A 195 -9.97 15.27 -51.26
CA ASP A 195 -9.31 16.58 -51.06
C ASP A 195 -7.83 16.60 -51.45
N GLN A 196 -7.15 15.45 -51.57
CA GLN A 196 -5.80 15.37 -52.16
C GLN A 196 -5.77 15.78 -53.64
N GLN A 197 -6.92 15.89 -54.31
CA GLN A 197 -7.03 16.49 -55.65
C GLN A 197 -7.05 18.03 -55.63
N LYS A 198 -7.12 18.67 -54.45
CA LYS A 198 -7.05 20.13 -54.30
C LYS A 198 -5.67 20.56 -53.80
N PRO A 199 -5.12 21.70 -54.27
CA PRO A 199 -3.83 22.19 -53.83
C PRO A 199 -3.86 22.47 -52.31
N LYS A 200 -2.89 21.93 -51.58
CA LYS A 200 -2.74 22.12 -50.13
C LYS A 200 -2.55 23.61 -49.82
N LYS A 201 -3.49 24.21 -49.08
CA LYS A 201 -3.33 25.55 -48.52
C LYS A 201 -2.37 25.47 -47.33
N TYR A 202 -1.25 26.19 -47.42
CA TYR A 202 -0.16 26.16 -46.46
C TYR A 202 -0.64 26.50 -45.04
N GLN A 203 0.02 25.88 -44.06
CA GLN A 203 -0.26 25.93 -42.63
C GLN A 203 -0.42 27.38 -42.15
N LYS A 204 -1.58 27.67 -41.54
CA LYS A 204 -1.89 28.98 -40.95
C LYS A 204 -0.85 29.25 -39.85
N GLU A 205 -0.05 30.31 -40.01
CA GLU A 205 0.72 30.89 -38.91
C GLU A 205 -0.21 31.12 -37.72
N LEU A 206 0.30 30.85 -36.51
CA LEU A 206 -0.47 30.96 -35.28
C LEU A 206 -1.00 32.40 -35.17
N PRO A 207 -2.32 32.61 -34.97
CA PRO A 207 -2.88 33.96 -34.95
C PRO A 207 -2.14 34.81 -33.91
N GLU A 208 -1.76 36.04 -34.26
CA GLU A 208 -1.02 36.97 -33.38
C GLU A 208 -1.65 37.09 -31.97
N LYS A 209 -2.98 37.03 -31.89
CA LYS A 209 -3.74 37.00 -30.63
C LYS A 209 -3.39 35.81 -29.73
N VAL A 210 -3.12 34.64 -30.31
CA VAL A 210 -2.75 33.42 -29.58
C VAL A 210 -1.31 33.52 -29.07
N VAL A 211 -0.41 34.12 -29.84
CA VAL A 211 0.98 34.38 -29.43
C VAL A 211 0.99 35.33 -28.22
N HIS A 212 0.29 36.45 -28.31
CA HIS A 212 0.18 37.42 -27.21
C HIS A 212 -0.46 36.82 -25.95
N LEU A 213 -1.46 35.95 -26.10
CA LEU A 213 -2.10 35.27 -24.97
C LEU A 213 -1.16 34.25 -24.31
N LEU A 214 -0.30 33.59 -25.09
CA LEU A 214 0.74 32.69 -24.57
C LEU A 214 1.81 33.46 -23.79
N GLU A 215 2.25 34.61 -24.30
CA GLU A 215 3.21 35.48 -23.61
C GLU A 215 2.65 35.98 -22.29
N MET A 216 1.40 36.43 -22.27
CA MET A 216 0.72 36.87 -21.04
C MET A 216 0.60 35.73 -20.01
N ARG A 217 0.30 34.50 -20.47
CA ARG A 217 0.27 33.32 -19.60
C ARG A 217 1.65 33.03 -19.01
N TYR A 218 2.70 33.08 -19.82
CA TYR A 218 4.07 32.81 -19.37
C TYR A 218 4.51 33.84 -18.32
N MET A 219 4.24 35.12 -18.56
CA MET A 219 4.51 36.20 -17.60
C MET A 219 3.78 35.98 -16.27
N LEU A 220 2.51 35.54 -16.31
CA LEU A 220 1.73 35.26 -15.11
C LEU A 220 2.29 34.05 -14.33
N GLU A 221 2.68 32.98 -15.03
CA GLU A 221 3.29 31.79 -14.40
C GLU A 221 4.59 32.15 -13.68
N ASP A 222 5.41 33.02 -14.28
CA ASP A 222 6.67 33.47 -13.69
C ASP A 222 6.46 34.33 -12.44
N HIS A 223 5.55 35.32 -12.51
CA HIS A 223 5.19 36.15 -11.35
C HIS A 223 4.61 35.32 -10.20
N CYS A 224 3.79 34.31 -10.50
CA CYS A 224 3.22 33.42 -9.49
C CYS A 224 4.32 32.55 -8.84
N ARG A 225 5.28 32.07 -9.62
CA ARG A 225 6.42 31.29 -9.14
C ARG A 225 7.30 32.10 -8.20
N GLU A 226 7.61 33.34 -8.56
CA GLU A 226 8.37 34.27 -7.70
C GLU A 226 7.63 34.56 -6.40
N ALA A 227 6.32 34.85 -6.46
CA ALA A 227 5.51 35.11 -5.27
C ALA A 227 5.50 33.92 -4.30
N ILE A 228 5.42 32.68 -4.80
CA ILE A 228 5.49 31.46 -3.98
C ILE A 228 6.88 31.31 -3.33
N LEU A 229 7.96 31.57 -4.08
CA LEU A 229 9.32 31.51 -3.55
C LEU A 229 9.55 32.54 -2.45
N LEU A 230 9.05 33.76 -2.64
CA LEU A 230 9.13 34.83 -1.64
C LEU A 230 8.34 34.46 -0.38
N LYS A 231 7.14 33.89 -0.52
CA LYS A 231 6.37 33.40 0.63
C LYS A 231 7.10 32.30 1.40
N ARG A 232 7.69 31.32 0.71
CA ARG A 232 8.50 30.28 1.37
C ARG A 232 9.70 30.86 2.10
N LYS A 233 10.44 31.78 1.48
CA LYS A 233 11.57 32.46 2.12
C LYS A 233 11.12 33.24 3.36
N ALA A 234 9.97 33.92 3.29
CA ALA A 234 9.41 34.64 4.42
C ALA A 234 9.01 33.70 5.57
N GLU A 235 8.37 32.56 5.28
CA GLU A 235 8.01 31.52 6.27
C GLU A 235 9.25 30.85 6.89
N GLU A 236 10.28 30.59 6.09
CA GLU A 236 11.55 30.04 6.58
C GLU A 236 12.28 31.06 7.47
N GLN A 237 12.22 32.34 7.13
CA GLN A 237 12.83 33.40 7.92
C GLN A 237 12.07 33.71 9.22
N THR A 238 10.73 33.59 9.23
CA THR A 238 9.93 33.71 10.45
C THR A 238 10.14 32.52 11.38
N THR A 239 10.21 31.30 10.85
CA THR A 239 10.52 30.10 11.67
C THR A 239 11.93 30.13 12.23
N LEU A 240 12.93 30.54 11.44
CA LEU A 240 14.31 30.69 11.89
C LEU A 240 14.44 31.76 12.99
N SER A 241 13.80 32.92 12.82
CA SER A 241 13.83 33.98 13.83
C SER A 241 13.12 33.58 15.12
N ALA A 242 11.99 32.87 15.03
CA ALA A 242 11.31 32.30 16.20
C ALA A 242 12.20 31.30 16.96
N LEU A 243 12.91 30.42 16.23
CA LEU A 243 13.83 29.44 16.81
C LEU A 243 15.03 30.12 17.48
N LEU A 244 15.60 31.16 16.86
CA LEU A 244 16.66 31.98 17.44
C LEU A 244 16.22 32.70 18.73
N THR A 245 15.00 33.25 18.76
CA THR A 245 14.47 33.87 19.98
C THR A 245 14.29 32.88 21.11
N GLN A 246 13.82 31.65 20.82
CA GLN A 246 13.69 30.59 21.81
C GLN A 246 15.06 30.13 22.34
N MET A 247 16.04 29.98 21.44
CA MET A 247 17.41 29.63 21.84
C MET A 247 18.03 30.69 22.75
N ASN A 248 17.84 31.97 22.44
CA ASN A 248 18.33 33.07 23.26
C ASN A 248 17.66 33.13 24.63
N SER A 249 16.36 32.82 24.73
CA SER A 249 15.68 32.77 26.03
C SER A 249 16.20 31.64 26.92
N GLU A 250 16.47 30.46 26.35
CA GLU A 250 17.08 29.33 27.08
C GLU A 250 18.51 29.66 27.52
N LEU A 251 19.28 30.34 26.67
CA LEU A 251 20.64 30.76 26.99
C LEU A 251 20.68 31.76 28.15
N ASN A 252 19.77 32.75 28.14
CA ASN A 252 19.60 33.69 29.24
C ASN A 252 19.20 33.00 30.55
N HIS A 253 18.34 31.97 30.48
CA HIS A 253 17.96 31.19 31.64
C HIS A 253 19.17 30.41 32.20
N LEU A 254 19.97 29.78 31.34
CA LEU A 254 21.21 29.08 31.75
C LEU A 254 22.26 30.03 32.33
N ASP A 255 22.40 31.23 31.80
CA ASP A 255 23.31 32.24 32.35
C ASP A 255 22.83 32.72 33.73
N SER A 256 21.53 32.96 33.90
CA SER A 256 20.94 33.28 35.21
C SER A 256 21.13 32.15 36.23
N PHE A 257 21.02 30.89 35.78
CA PHE A 257 21.27 29.72 36.60
C PHE A 257 22.75 29.62 37.01
N LYS A 258 23.69 29.80 36.07
CA LYS A 258 25.14 29.86 36.38
C LYS A 258 25.51 31.00 37.31
N GLU A 259 24.84 32.14 37.18
CA GLU A 259 25.04 33.28 38.07
C GLU A 259 24.54 32.95 39.48
N SER A 260 23.36 32.34 39.60
CA SER A 260 22.84 31.83 40.88
C SER A 260 23.77 30.79 41.53
N GLU A 261 24.32 29.84 40.76
CA GLU A 261 25.32 28.89 41.26
C GLU A 261 26.61 29.57 41.73
N ARG A 262 27.08 30.60 41.02
CA ARG A 262 28.24 31.41 41.44
C ARG A 262 27.97 32.13 42.75
N PHE A 263 26.79 32.72 42.92
CA PHE A 263 26.38 33.35 44.17
C PHE A 263 26.34 32.35 45.34
N VAL A 264 25.77 31.16 45.13
CA VAL A 264 25.72 30.10 46.14
C VAL A 264 27.13 29.61 46.52
N ARG A 265 28.03 29.42 45.54
CA ARG A 265 29.42 29.03 45.80
C ARG A 265 30.24 30.08 46.55
N GLN A 266 29.88 31.36 46.45
CA GLN A 266 30.57 32.45 47.16
C GLN A 266 30.03 32.67 48.57
N GLN A 267 28.94 32.02 48.97
CA GLN A 267 28.45 32.12 50.35
C GLN A 267 29.33 31.27 51.30
N PRO A 268 29.82 31.85 52.42
CA PRO A 268 30.60 31.09 53.39
C PRO A 268 29.72 30.04 54.07
N ILE A 269 30.26 28.81 54.23
CA ILE A 269 29.59 27.67 54.87
C ILE A 269 29.11 28.11 56.27
N ARG A 270 27.80 28.26 56.44
CA ARG A 270 27.19 28.59 57.73
C ARG A 270 26.81 27.30 58.46
N TYR A 271 27.43 27.08 59.62
CA TYR A 271 27.10 25.98 60.54
C TYR A 271 25.63 26.01 60.95
N VAL A 272 24.95 24.87 60.89
CA VAL A 272 23.60 24.66 61.43
C VAL A 272 23.72 24.29 62.91
N PRO A 273 23.12 25.03 63.86
CA PRO A 273 23.00 24.57 65.24
C PRO A 273 21.72 23.75 65.45
N GLU A 274 21.85 22.67 66.21
CA GLU A 274 20.77 21.84 66.75
C GLU A 274 19.88 22.60 67.74
N THR A 275 18.70 22.03 68.01
CA THR A 275 17.72 22.30 69.09
C THR A 275 16.46 23.10 68.71
N PHE A 276 15.37 22.36 68.49
CA PHE A 276 13.99 22.79 68.74
C PHE A 276 13.07 21.58 68.98
N GLU A 277 13.42 20.76 69.98
CA GLU A 277 12.42 20.04 70.77
C GLU A 277 11.77 21.06 71.74
N ASP A 278 10.51 20.85 72.12
CA ASP A 278 9.67 21.65 73.04
C ASP A 278 8.70 22.69 72.45
N GLN A 279 7.93 22.34 71.42
CA GLN A 279 6.70 23.10 71.15
C GLN A 279 5.50 22.32 70.59
N PHE A 280 5.08 21.21 71.22
CA PHE A 280 3.71 20.68 71.07
C PHE A 280 3.26 19.88 72.31
N PRO A 281 2.28 20.34 73.10
CA PRO A 281 1.50 19.48 73.99
C PRO A 281 0.16 19.11 73.34
N GLY A 282 -0.12 17.81 73.19
CA GLY A 282 -1.40 17.32 72.70
C GLY A 282 -1.45 15.81 72.46
N LYS A 283 -1.47 15.04 73.56
CA LYS A 283 -1.76 13.59 73.58
C LYS A 283 -3.14 13.33 72.96
N ILE A 284 -3.21 12.44 71.97
CA ILE A 284 -4.42 11.69 71.61
C ILE A 284 -4.19 10.26 72.08
N ASP A 285 -5.00 9.82 73.03
CA ASP A 285 -5.03 8.49 73.62
C ASP A 285 -5.88 7.56 72.73
N PHE A 286 -5.35 6.40 72.35
CA PHE A 286 -6.11 5.31 71.74
C PHE A 286 -6.06 4.12 72.69
N ARG A 287 -7.20 3.83 73.32
CA ARG A 287 -7.47 2.56 74.00
C ARG A 287 -8.49 1.79 73.15
N THR A 288 -8.15 0.52 72.90
CA THR A 288 -8.86 -0.58 72.19
C THR A 288 -8.96 -0.51 70.67
#